data_AF-A0A2N7NCY4-F1
#
_entry.id   AF-A0A2N7NCY4-F1
#
_cell.length_a   1.000
_cell.length_b   1.000
_cell.length_c   1.000
_cell.angle_alpha   90.00
_cell.angle_beta   90.00
_cell.angle_gamma   90.00
#
_symmetry.space_group_name_H-M   'P 1'
#
loop_
_entity.id
_entity.type
_entity.pdbx_description
1 polymer ?
#
loop_
_entity_poly.entity_id
_entity_poly.type
_entity_poly.pdbx_seq_one_letter_code
_entity_poly.pdbx_strand_id
1 'polypeptide(L)'
;MNIKRYFNNGVCAQVSQQHNTRKIITVAIELIPRESDNNDYENKILVQLKESEVSVLLETLLLYREEMSIGNHGSNNDKMLTVRNQNNGLFIFMREGRKETQLTFVIDEDARFELLTLVADVVAKRDKISVKDVLDLLRALSSRRAQLNINR
;
A
#
# COMPACT_ATOMS: atom_id res chain seq x y z
N MET A 1 -7.21 -15.98 0.57
CA MET A 1 -6.35 -14.85 0.20
C MET A 1 -7.14 -13.58 0.44
N ASN A 2 -6.69 -12.69 1.32
CA ASN A 2 -7.40 -11.44 1.62
C ASN A 2 -7.11 -10.42 0.51
N ILE A 3 -8.17 -9.91 -0.12
CA ILE A 3 -8.09 -8.94 -1.22
C ILE A 3 -9.11 -7.83 -0.96
N LYS A 4 -8.71 -6.59 -1.17
CA LYS A 4 -9.59 -5.42 -1.22
C LYS A 4 -9.52 -4.81 -2.61
N ARG A 5 -10.68 -4.42 -3.14
CA ARG A 5 -10.82 -3.81 -4.48
C ARG A 5 -11.61 -2.53 -4.36
N TYR A 6 -11.13 -1.51 -5.02
CA TYR A 6 -11.74 -0.19 -5.11
C TYR A 6 -11.84 0.17 -6.59
N PHE A 7 -12.97 0.76 -6.97
CA PHE A 7 -13.30 0.97 -8.37
C PHE A 7 -13.63 2.43 -8.62
N ASN A 8 -13.17 2.92 -9.77
CA ASN A 8 -13.69 4.11 -10.42
C ASN A 8 -13.88 3.81 -11.91
N ASN A 9 -14.27 4.81 -12.70
CA ASN A 9 -14.59 4.61 -14.11
C ASN A 9 -13.41 4.19 -14.99
N GLY A 10 -12.16 4.47 -14.58
CA GLY A 10 -10.98 4.24 -15.41
C GLY A 10 -9.95 3.27 -14.83
N VAL A 11 -10.01 2.97 -13.53
CA VAL A 11 -9.02 2.15 -12.82
C VAL A 11 -9.69 1.35 -11.70
N CYS A 12 -9.25 0.10 -11.54
CA CYS A 12 -9.46 -0.71 -10.35
C CYS A 12 -8.17 -0.73 -9.53
N ALA A 13 -8.23 -0.27 -8.27
CA ALA A 13 -7.16 -0.46 -7.31
C ALA A 13 -7.39 -1.75 -6.52
N GLN A 14 -6.47 -2.69 -6.61
CA GLN A 14 -6.52 -3.95 -5.88
C GLN A 14 -5.35 -4.02 -4.89
N VAL A 15 -5.65 -4.27 -3.62
CA VAL A 15 -4.63 -4.55 -2.59
C VAL A 15 -4.84 -5.95 -2.06
N SER A 16 -3.79 -6.75 -2.03
CA SER A 16 -3.89 -8.17 -1.65
C SER A 16 -2.75 -8.64 -0.77
N GLN A 17 -3.07 -9.56 0.13
CA GLN A 17 -2.08 -10.35 0.85
C GLN A 17 -1.47 -11.39 -0.11
N GLN A 18 -0.15 -11.35 -0.30
CA GLN A 18 0.56 -12.32 -1.15
C GLN A 18 1.87 -12.78 -0.49
N HIS A 19 2.44 -13.87 -0.97
CA HIS A 19 3.79 -14.28 -0.57
C HIS A 19 4.80 -13.71 -1.56
N ASN A 20 5.89 -13.13 -1.05
CA ASN A 20 7.01 -12.74 -1.89
C ASN A 20 7.84 -13.96 -2.35
N THR A 21 8.90 -13.73 -3.13
CA THR A 21 9.80 -14.77 -3.63
C THR A 21 10.49 -15.59 -2.52
N ARG A 22 10.55 -15.05 -1.29
CA ARG A 22 11.10 -15.72 -0.10
C ARG A 22 10.03 -16.45 0.73
N LYS A 23 8.81 -16.59 0.21
CA LYS A 23 7.64 -17.17 0.91
C LYS A 23 7.25 -16.42 2.19
N ILE A 24 7.55 -15.12 2.26
CA ILE A 24 7.14 -14.27 3.37
C ILE A 24 5.85 -13.54 2.98
N ILE A 25 4.88 -13.50 3.89
CA ILE A 25 3.60 -12.81 3.67
C ILE A 25 3.85 -11.30 3.61
N THR A 26 3.45 -10.65 2.51
CA THR A 26 3.53 -9.21 2.30
C THR A 26 2.28 -8.71 1.56
N VAL A 27 2.28 -7.45 1.15
CA VAL A 27 1.19 -6.80 0.42
C VAL A 27 1.59 -6.58 -1.04
N ALA A 28 0.68 -6.89 -1.95
CA ALA A 28 0.75 -6.49 -3.36
C ALA A 28 -0.29 -5.41 -3.64
N ILE A 29 0.12 -4.37 -4.36
CA ILE A 29 -0.76 -3.30 -4.83
C ILE A 29 -0.78 -3.37 -6.36
N GLU A 30 -1.98 -3.38 -6.93
CA GLU A 30 -2.21 -3.35 -8.36
C GLU A 30 -3.11 -2.17 -8.72
N LEU A 31 -2.72 -1.41 -9.75
CA LEU A 31 -3.64 -0.53 -10.48
C LEU A 31 -3.90 -1.18 -11.83
N ILE A 32 -5.19 -1.37 -12.14
CA ILE A 32 -5.65 -2.11 -13.31
C ILE A 32 -6.53 -1.15 -14.12
N PRO A 33 -6.19 -0.82 -15.38
CA PRO A 33 -7.06 -0.02 -16.23
C PRO A 33 -8.44 -0.67 -16.38
N ARG A 34 -9.47 0.15 -16.50
CA ARG A 34 -10.87 -0.30 -16.55
C ARG A 34 -11.62 0.44 -17.66
N GLU A 35 -12.35 -0.30 -18.48
CA GLU A 35 -13.25 0.23 -19.50
C GLU A 35 -14.60 -0.46 -19.38
N SER A 36 -15.69 0.30 -19.24
CA SER A 36 -17.06 -0.23 -19.21
C SER A 36 -17.22 -1.45 -18.30
N ASP A 37 -16.75 -1.32 -17.06
CA ASP A 37 -16.74 -2.36 -16.03
C ASP A 37 -15.83 -3.57 -16.24
N ASN A 38 -15.06 -3.61 -17.32
CA ASN A 38 -14.07 -4.65 -17.59
C ASN A 38 -12.67 -4.21 -17.13
N ASN A 39 -12.01 -5.08 -16.39
CA ASN A 39 -10.64 -4.87 -15.92
C ASN A 39 -9.64 -5.40 -16.94
N ASP A 40 -8.75 -4.55 -17.43
CA ASP A 40 -7.64 -4.92 -18.29
C ASP A 40 -6.45 -5.39 -17.46
N TYR A 41 -6.43 -6.68 -17.15
CA TYR A 41 -5.35 -7.29 -16.37
C TYR A 41 -4.02 -7.40 -17.14
N GLU A 42 -4.00 -7.26 -18.47
CA GLU A 42 -2.78 -7.31 -19.28
C GLU A 42 -1.96 -6.02 -19.10
N ASN A 43 -2.66 -4.89 -18.98
CA ASN A 43 -2.07 -3.57 -18.78
C ASN A 43 -2.03 -3.10 -17.32
N LYS A 44 -2.22 -4.00 -16.36
CA LYS A 44 -2.06 -3.67 -14.93
C LYS A 44 -0.60 -3.34 -14.58
N ILE A 45 -0.43 -2.45 -13.61
CA ILE A 45 0.84 -2.24 -12.91
C ILE A 45 0.74 -2.92 -11.54
N LEU A 46 1.65 -3.87 -11.28
CA LEU A 46 1.76 -4.59 -10.00
C LEU A 46 3.07 -4.24 -9.29
N VAL A 47 2.96 -3.85 -8.01
CA VAL A 47 4.09 -3.69 -7.10
C VAL A 47 3.88 -4.59 -5.87
N GLN A 48 4.78 -5.56 -5.69
CA GLN A 48 4.90 -6.34 -4.47
C GLN A 48 5.79 -5.59 -3.48
N LEU A 49 5.29 -5.33 -2.27
CA LEU A 49 6.05 -4.66 -1.22
C LEU A 49 7.06 -5.61 -0.57
N LYS A 50 8.23 -5.06 -0.23
CA LYS A 50 9.19 -5.66 0.70
C LYS A 50 8.63 -5.62 2.13
N GLU A 51 9.17 -6.45 3.02
CA GLU A 51 8.70 -6.53 4.41
C GLU A 51 8.78 -5.19 5.15
N SER A 52 9.85 -4.44 4.95
CA SER A 52 10.05 -3.11 5.54
C SER A 52 9.08 -2.07 4.98
N GLU A 53 8.70 -2.20 3.72
CA GLU A 53 7.79 -1.29 3.02
C GLU A 53 6.34 -1.47 3.48
N VAL A 54 5.94 -2.68 3.90
CA VAL A 54 4.63 -2.91 4.53
C VAL A 54 4.47 -2.07 5.80
N SER A 55 5.53 -1.97 6.62
CA SER A 55 5.50 -1.12 7.82
C SER A 55 5.39 0.36 7.47
N VAL A 56 6.07 0.81 6.41
CA VAL A 56 5.97 2.21 5.93
C VAL A 56 4.56 2.49 5.41
N LEU A 57 3.94 1.56 4.69
CA LEU A 57 2.56 1.68 4.25
C LEU A 57 1.61 1.81 5.45
N LEU A 58 1.80 1.02 6.52
CA LEU A 58 1.00 1.15 7.74
C LEU A 58 1.16 2.52 8.41
N GLU A 59 2.37 3.06 8.48
CA GLU A 59 2.59 4.42 9.00
C GLU A 59 1.84 5.46 8.17
N THR A 60 1.84 5.33 6.84
CA THR A 60 1.09 6.22 5.95
C THR A 60 -0.42 6.09 6.16
N LEU A 61 -0.95 4.86 6.27
CA LEU A 61 -2.38 4.61 6.50
C LEU A 61 -2.88 5.14 7.85
N LEU A 62 -1.99 5.17 8.86
CA LEU A 62 -2.27 5.71 10.19
C LEU A 62 -1.97 7.21 10.33
N LEU A 63 -1.64 7.89 9.23
CA LEU A 63 -1.31 9.33 9.21
C LEU A 63 -0.07 9.70 10.05
N TYR A 64 0.77 8.73 10.42
CA TYR A 64 2.08 9.01 11.05
C TYR A 64 3.12 9.48 10.03
N ARG A 65 2.79 9.33 8.74
CA ARG A 65 3.59 9.73 7.60
C ARG A 65 2.66 10.25 6.51
N GLU A 66 3.03 11.36 5.88
CA GLU A 66 2.22 11.95 4.80
C GLU A 66 2.23 11.08 3.54
N GLU A 67 3.40 10.59 3.16
CA GLU A 67 3.64 9.87 1.91
C GLU A 67 4.62 8.70 2.08
N MET A 68 4.31 7.60 1.40
CA MET A 68 5.24 6.53 1.05
C MET A 68 5.57 6.63 -0.44
N SER A 69 6.85 6.67 -0.80
CA SER A 69 7.30 6.60 -2.19
C SER A 69 8.43 5.59 -2.32
N ILE A 70 8.25 4.63 -3.22
CA ILE A 70 9.23 3.57 -3.50
C ILE A 70 9.45 3.46 -5.01
N GLY A 71 10.70 3.22 -5.41
CA GLY A 71 11.11 3.05 -6.79
C GLY A 71 11.99 1.81 -6.97
N ASN A 72 12.35 1.52 -8.22
CA ASN A 72 13.15 0.34 -8.57
C ASN A 72 12.49 -0.98 -8.14
N HIS A 73 11.17 -1.09 -8.34
CA HIS A 73 10.41 -2.32 -8.12
C HIS A 73 10.21 -3.11 -9.41
N GLY A 74 9.81 -4.38 -9.28
CA GLY A 74 9.60 -5.31 -10.39
C GLY A 74 10.89 -5.99 -10.85
N SER A 75 10.76 -7.04 -11.67
CA SER A 75 11.91 -7.80 -12.19
C SER A 75 12.88 -6.94 -13.01
N ASN A 76 12.39 -5.83 -13.59
CA ASN A 76 13.16 -4.93 -14.41
C ASN A 76 13.59 -3.65 -13.67
N ASN A 77 13.28 -3.51 -12.38
CA ASN A 77 13.53 -2.31 -11.57
C ASN A 77 12.98 -1.01 -12.19
N ASP A 78 11.85 -1.10 -12.89
CA ASP A 78 11.27 0.00 -13.66
C ASP A 78 9.95 0.52 -13.08
N LYS A 79 9.54 -0.01 -11.92
CA LYS A 79 8.28 0.35 -11.27
C LYS A 79 8.47 1.33 -10.13
N MET A 80 7.50 2.23 -10.00
CA MET A 80 7.38 3.18 -8.91
C MET A 80 5.98 3.08 -8.31
N LEU A 81 5.89 3.25 -6.99
CA LEU A 81 4.64 3.38 -6.25
C LEU A 81 4.75 4.58 -5.31
N THR A 82 3.74 5.43 -5.34
CA THR A 82 3.54 6.49 -4.36
C THR A 82 2.16 6.32 -3.74
N VAL A 83 2.10 6.35 -2.41
CA VAL A 83 0.87 6.35 -1.61
C VAL A 83 0.91 7.58 -0.70
N ARG A 84 -0.06 8.48 -0.85
CA ARG A 84 -0.07 9.76 -0.15
C ARG A 84 -1.45 10.07 0.41
N ASN A 85 -1.49 10.57 1.65
CA ASN A 85 -2.71 11.09 2.22
C ASN A 85 -3.10 12.43 1.58
N GLN A 86 -4.37 12.59 1.21
CA GLN A 86 -4.96 13.82 0.69
C GLN A 86 -6.27 14.13 1.43
N ASN A 87 -6.75 15.36 1.31
CA ASN A 87 -7.98 15.81 1.98
C ASN A 87 -9.23 14.96 1.62
N ASN A 88 -9.21 14.30 0.46
CA ASN A 88 -10.30 13.49 -0.08
C ASN A 88 -10.05 11.98 -0.01
N GLY A 89 -8.97 11.54 0.66
CA GLY A 89 -8.66 10.11 0.81
C GLY A 89 -7.19 9.76 0.61
N LEU A 90 -6.93 8.53 0.17
CA LEU A 90 -5.58 8.01 -0.05
C LEU A 90 -5.28 7.94 -1.54
N PHE A 91 -4.39 8.82 -2.00
CA PHE A 91 -3.90 8.83 -3.37
C PHE A 91 -2.87 7.72 -3.58
N ILE A 92 -3.04 6.99 -4.67
CA ILE A 92 -2.12 5.95 -5.14
C ILE A 92 -1.70 6.33 -6.56
N PHE A 93 -0.40 6.41 -6.80
CA PHE A 93 0.19 6.58 -8.12
C PHE A 93 1.16 5.43 -8.39
N MET A 94 1.10 4.87 -9.58
CA MET A 94 2.02 3.83 -10.03
C MET A 94 2.50 4.12 -11.45
N ARG A 95 3.78 3.85 -11.70
CA ARG A 95 4.40 3.96 -13.02
C ARG A 95 5.19 2.70 -13.34
N GLU A 96 5.12 2.22 -14.57
CA GLU A 96 5.97 1.16 -15.12
C GLU A 96 6.71 1.69 -16.34
N GLY A 97 8.02 1.92 -16.19
CA GLY A 97 8.83 2.61 -17.18
C GLY A 97 8.87 1.92 -18.54
N ARG A 98 9.01 0.59 -18.59
CA ARG A 98 9.10 -0.12 -19.89
C ARG A 98 7.82 -0.11 -20.72
N LYS A 99 6.65 -0.02 -20.06
CA LYS A 99 5.36 0.08 -20.75
C LYS A 99 4.93 1.53 -20.97
N GLU A 100 5.74 2.49 -20.50
CA GLU A 100 5.38 3.91 -20.45
C GLU A 100 3.98 4.16 -19.83
N THR A 101 3.56 3.28 -18.94
CA THR A 101 2.22 3.30 -18.35
C THR A 101 2.26 3.95 -16.98
N GLN A 102 1.31 4.83 -16.73
CA GLN A 102 1.09 5.45 -15.43
C GLN A 102 -0.40 5.37 -15.08
N LEU A 103 -0.68 5.01 -13.83
CA LEU A 103 -2.05 4.88 -13.33
C LEU A 103 -2.15 5.59 -11.98
N THR A 104 -3.33 6.16 -11.73
CA THR A 104 -3.66 6.81 -10.47
C THR A 104 -4.99 6.33 -9.94
N PHE A 105 -5.13 6.30 -8.63
CA PHE A 105 -6.38 6.01 -7.96
C PHE A 105 -6.47 6.82 -6.66
N VAL A 106 -7.68 7.22 -6.27
CA VAL A 106 -7.94 7.79 -4.94
C VAL A 106 -8.90 6.85 -4.23
N ILE A 107 -8.45 6.25 -3.13
CA ILE A 107 -9.31 5.49 -2.23
C ILE A 107 -9.98 6.49 -1.30
N ASP A 108 -11.32 6.49 -1.26
CA ASP A 108 -12.10 7.35 -0.37
C ASP A 108 -11.67 7.18 1.09
N GLU A 109 -11.80 8.24 1.88
CA GLU A 109 -11.36 8.24 3.28
C GLU A 109 -12.02 7.11 4.11
N ASP A 110 -13.31 6.87 3.90
CA ASP A 110 -14.05 5.81 4.60
C ASP A 110 -13.48 4.42 4.32
N ALA A 111 -12.94 4.20 3.12
CA ALA A 111 -12.34 2.94 2.70
C ALA A 111 -10.88 2.77 3.18
N ARG A 112 -10.22 3.84 3.66
CA ARG A 112 -8.85 3.78 4.20
C ARG A 112 -8.74 2.80 5.37
N PHE A 113 -9.76 2.75 6.25
CA PHE A 113 -9.76 1.86 7.42
C PHE A 113 -9.85 0.38 7.04
N GLU A 114 -10.54 0.06 5.94
CA GLU A 114 -10.56 -1.31 5.42
C GLU A 114 -9.19 -1.75 4.92
N LEU A 115 -8.49 -0.85 4.23
CA LEU A 115 -7.12 -1.08 3.77
C LEU A 115 -6.17 -1.25 4.97
N LEU A 116 -6.27 -0.36 5.97
CA LEU A 116 -5.50 -0.45 7.21
C LEU A 116 -5.64 -1.84 7.86
N THR A 117 -6.87 -2.33 7.96
CA THR A 117 -7.15 -3.63 8.58
C THR A 117 -6.47 -4.78 7.81
N LEU A 118 -6.53 -4.77 6.48
CA LEU A 118 -5.85 -5.78 5.65
C LEU A 118 -4.33 -5.75 5.85
N VAL A 119 -3.73 -4.56 5.83
CA VAL A 119 -2.27 -4.43 5.93
C VAL A 119 -1.80 -4.79 7.35
N ALA A 120 -2.56 -4.44 8.38
CA ALA A 120 -2.24 -4.81 9.76
C ALA A 120 -2.36 -6.33 9.99
N ASP A 121 -3.38 -6.97 9.42
CA ASP A 121 -3.55 -8.44 9.41
C ASP A 121 -2.38 -9.16 8.71
N VAL A 122 -1.85 -8.59 7.62
CA VAL A 122 -0.65 -9.11 6.95
C VAL A 122 0.55 -9.14 7.89
N VAL A 123 0.82 -8.04 8.60
CA VAL A 123 1.93 -7.95 9.56
C VAL A 123 1.71 -8.89 10.74
N ALA A 124 0.50 -8.90 11.30
CA ALA A 124 0.13 -9.79 12.40
C ALA A 124 0.38 -11.26 12.06
N LYS A 125 -0.05 -11.71 10.88
CA LYS A 125 0.18 -13.08 10.40
C LYS A 125 1.64 -13.39 10.12
N ARG A 126 2.37 -12.46 9.50
CA ARG A 126 3.80 -12.61 9.20
C ARG A 126 4.60 -12.81 10.49
N ASP A 127 4.33 -11.98 11.49
CA ASP A 127 5.12 -11.90 12.73
C ASP A 127 4.53 -12.76 13.86
N LYS A 128 3.41 -13.45 13.60
CA LYS A 128 2.68 -14.33 14.55
C LYS A 128 2.26 -13.59 15.83
N ILE A 129 1.79 -12.37 15.67
CA ILE A 129 1.29 -11.50 16.75
C ILE A 129 -0.16 -11.09 16.47
N SER A 130 -0.84 -10.46 17.42
CA SER A 130 -2.18 -9.94 17.17
C SER A 130 -2.14 -8.62 16.38
N VAL A 131 -3.23 -8.30 15.68
CA VAL A 131 -3.41 -6.99 15.03
C VAL A 131 -3.29 -5.85 16.05
N LYS A 132 -3.76 -6.07 17.29
CA LYS A 132 -3.62 -5.11 18.38
C LYS A 132 -2.14 -4.82 18.68
N ASP A 133 -1.30 -5.84 18.74
CA ASP A 133 0.14 -5.67 19.00
C ASP A 133 0.82 -4.88 17.88
N VAL A 134 0.41 -5.09 16.62
CA VAL A 134 0.90 -4.29 15.47
C VAL A 134 0.57 -2.81 15.65
N LEU A 135 -0.68 -2.50 15.96
CA LEU A 135 -1.14 -1.11 16.14
C LEU A 135 -0.50 -0.46 17.37
N ASP A 136 -0.34 -1.20 18.46
CA ASP A 136 0.29 -0.70 19.69
C ASP A 136 1.78 -0.42 19.48
N LEU A 137 2.51 -1.28 18.77
CA LEU A 137 3.91 -1.06 18.41
C LEU A 137 4.07 0.19 17.54
N LEU A 138 3.23 0.35 16.52
CA LEU A 138 3.26 1.53 15.65
C LEU A 138 2.96 2.82 16.43
N ARG A 139 1.96 2.78 17.34
CA ARG A 139 1.66 3.90 18.23
C ARG A 139 2.89 4.25 19.09
N ALA A 140 3.50 3.28 19.76
CA ALA A 140 4.68 3.51 20.59
C ALA A 140 5.86 4.11 19.80
N LEU A 141 6.13 3.61 18.59
CA LEU A 141 7.17 4.14 17.71
C LEU A 141 6.87 5.57 17.27
N SER A 142 5.62 5.88 16.92
CA SER A 142 5.20 7.23 16.51
C SER A 142 5.36 8.24 17.65
N SER A 143 4.92 7.90 18.87
CA SER A 143 5.05 8.76 20.04
C SER A 143 6.52 9.03 20.38
N ARG A 144 7.38 8.01 20.27
CA ARG A 144 8.82 8.16 20.48
C ARG A 144 9.45 9.11 19.44
N ARG A 145 9.06 9.02 18.17
CA ARG A 145 9.54 9.96 17.13
C ARG A 145 9.11 11.38 17.42
N ALA A 146 7.86 11.60 17.83
CA ALA A 146 7.37 12.91 18.21
C ALA A 146 8.18 13.51 19.38
N GLN A 147 8.45 12.72 20.42
CA GLN A 147 9.30 13.14 21.55
C GLN A 147 10.72 13.52 21.12
N LEU A 148 11.33 12.74 20.22
CA LEU A 148 12.69 13.02 19.72
C LEU A 148 12.75 14.27 18.85
N ASN A 149 11.70 14.56 18.08
CA ASN A 149 11.62 15.76 17.24
C ASN A 149 11.33 17.04 18.05
N ILE A 150 10.69 16.93 19.22
CA ILE A 150 10.49 18.07 20.14
C ILE A 150 11.80 18.47 20.83
N ASN A 151 12.75 17.55 20.94
CA ASN A 151 14.06 17.78 21.57
C ASN A 151 15.15 18.24 20.58
N ARG A 152 14.76 18.70 19.39
CA ARG A 152 15.64 19.32 18.37
C ARG A 152 15.22 20.76 18.16
#